data_AF-A0A9P6HAU9-F1
#
_entry.id   AF-A0A9P6HAU9-F1
#
_cell.length_a   1.000
_cell.length_b   1.000
_cell.length_c   1.000
_cell.angle_alpha   90.00
_cell.angle_beta   90.00
_cell.angle_gamma   90.00
#
_symmetry.space_group_name_H-M   'P 1'
#
loop_
_entity.id
_entity.type
_entity.pdbx_description
1 polymer ?
#
loop_
_entity_poly.entity_id
_entity_poly.type
_entity_poly.pdbx_seq_one_letter_code
_entity_poly.pdbx_strand_id
1 'polypeptide(L)'
;MDLGLPPTLTMSRANANGIPYEWRWPPLPVGFPRRGFSHPFQAPWPNRGRSEAAKEHPRTILELRMCALSHRIREIPRWWEEMRIAERWREDVLEEVENDVDGQQIWKLTPRMVDYVLEELKGYADLRDPETGIEVGPAERIWKSDKLIPSSLRERLLSAVASLENVPDPEKDWGPGSDRSVLKLVDPSLYPIVLGRTKAQGIGYARGGRPTSGKFQMLPSDFFVDPDGKVTLRSPYINNVHPTRDKGLYSVIPEALQLALPMFERVLSDTIRPLLRMRIVTSAKRGQLVEESADCIWDGDVVCPNPSGKDEYNNHPEQWFAKHSFRTPDAREHYDGDLEVMKDRISLRDRTLQVIVKLTNIVLTPESPRYSGEGWHVEGMPNETIVSNFVYYYDSENVTESRMAFRRAISKPRDHDQGDVACMRVLYNMVPRSPLVQDVGDVITKAHRCVAFPNLYQRRCQPFELQDPTKPGHMKILSLFLVDPTWRVPSASDVAPQQQSWVIDAMRGAGANSLFARLPDEILAVIAERLDEKMSRSEAEKYRDKMGAESVAFVTENNKDIFEVEYRLNGN
;
A
#
# COMPACT_ATOMS: atom_id res chain seq x y z
N MET A 1 -58.01 22.44 26.11
CA MET A 1 -56.98 23.48 25.98
C MET A 1 -55.84 23.08 26.87
N ASP A 2 -54.77 22.57 26.30
CA ASP A 2 -53.45 22.59 26.93
C ASP A 2 -52.44 22.63 25.78
N LEU A 3 -51.77 23.77 25.64
CA LEU A 3 -50.89 24.11 24.52
C LEU A 3 -49.44 24.17 25.02
N GLY A 4 -48.59 23.32 24.43
CA GLY A 4 -47.17 23.64 24.14
C GLY A 4 -46.14 23.38 25.24
N LEU A 5 -45.14 22.53 24.95
CA LEU A 5 -43.87 22.92 24.33
C LEU A 5 -43.04 21.67 23.93
N PRO A 6 -42.38 21.63 22.76
CA PRO A 6 -41.53 20.52 22.32
C PRO A 6 -40.06 20.65 22.79
N PRO A 7 -39.26 19.55 22.73
CA PRO A 7 -37.89 19.51 23.25
C PRO A 7 -36.93 20.42 22.46
N THR A 8 -36.05 21.07 23.20
CA THR A 8 -35.02 22.02 22.77
C THR A 8 -34.10 21.49 21.66
N LEU A 9 -34.20 22.09 20.47
CA LEU A 9 -33.13 22.11 19.47
C LEU A 9 -31.94 22.91 20.00
N THR A 10 -30.77 22.26 20.11
CA THR A 10 -29.49 22.97 20.20
C THR A 10 -29.18 23.60 18.85
N MET A 11 -29.39 24.92 18.73
CA MET A 11 -29.03 25.71 17.54
C MET A 11 -27.50 25.79 17.39
N SER A 12 -26.94 25.18 16.35
CA SER A 12 -25.59 25.50 15.87
C SER A 12 -25.59 26.90 15.26
N ARG A 13 -24.69 27.79 15.70
CA ARG A 13 -24.50 29.10 15.05
C ARG A 13 -24.02 28.87 13.61
N ALA A 14 -24.68 29.48 12.63
CA ALA A 14 -24.25 29.55 11.24
C ALA A 14 -23.52 30.88 10.97
N ASN A 15 -22.63 30.92 9.99
CA ASN A 15 -22.12 32.20 9.47
C ASN A 15 -23.18 32.87 8.56
N ALA A 16 -22.89 34.08 8.08
CA ALA A 16 -23.82 34.90 7.28
C ALA A 16 -24.37 34.22 5.99
N ASN A 17 -23.82 33.06 5.62
CA ASN A 17 -24.24 32.27 4.46
C ASN A 17 -24.95 30.95 4.83
N GLY A 18 -25.35 30.75 6.09
CA GLY A 18 -26.11 29.56 6.50
C GLY A 18 -25.30 28.27 6.60
N ILE A 19 -23.96 28.35 6.59
CA ILE A 19 -23.09 27.18 6.76
C ILE A 19 -22.87 26.94 8.26
N PRO A 20 -23.23 25.76 8.81
CA PRO A 20 -23.03 25.44 10.23
C PRO A 20 -21.54 25.45 10.60
N TYR A 21 -21.20 26.10 11.72
CA TYR A 21 -19.82 26.28 12.19
C TYR A 21 -19.18 25.05 12.86
N GLU A 22 -19.78 23.86 12.78
CA GLU A 22 -19.21 22.65 13.39
C GLU A 22 -19.45 21.41 12.50
N TRP A 23 -18.63 21.22 11.46
CA TRP A 23 -18.35 19.86 10.97
C TRP A 23 -17.50 19.15 12.02
N ARG A 24 -18.13 18.71 13.12
CA ARG A 24 -17.52 17.69 13.97
C ARG A 24 -17.55 16.40 13.16
N TRP A 25 -16.40 15.78 12.94
CA TRP A 25 -16.36 14.40 12.51
C TRP A 25 -17.27 13.57 13.43
N PRO A 26 -18.06 12.64 12.88
CA PRO A 26 -18.83 11.72 13.71
C PRO A 26 -17.88 11.08 14.73
N PRO A 27 -18.36 10.76 15.95
CA PRO A 27 -17.54 10.07 16.94
C PRO A 27 -16.87 8.84 16.30
N LEU A 28 -15.61 8.59 16.65
CA LEU A 28 -14.85 7.48 16.09
C LEU A 28 -15.65 6.18 16.28
N PRO A 29 -15.86 5.38 15.20
CA PRO A 29 -16.57 4.13 15.32
C PRO A 29 -15.86 3.16 16.27
N VAL A 30 -16.63 2.22 16.83
CA VAL A 30 -16.07 1.13 17.64
C VAL A 30 -15.02 0.38 16.82
N GLY A 31 -13.85 0.12 17.42
CA GLY A 31 -12.73 -0.55 16.77
C GLY A 31 -11.72 0.37 16.08
N PHE A 32 -12.01 1.67 15.89
CA PHE A 32 -11.04 2.59 15.31
C PHE A 32 -10.03 3.10 16.35
N PRO A 33 -8.74 3.24 15.99
CA PRO A 33 -7.71 3.74 16.90
C PRO A 33 -7.92 5.23 17.18
N ARG A 34 -7.86 5.62 18.46
CA ARG A 34 -8.07 7.02 18.88
C ARG A 34 -7.02 8.02 18.34
N ARG A 35 -5.85 7.52 17.95
CA ARG A 35 -4.72 8.33 17.45
C ARG A 35 -4.53 8.21 15.93
N GLY A 36 -5.49 7.60 15.24
CA GLY A 36 -5.38 7.22 13.84
C GLY A 36 -4.64 5.92 13.61
N PHE A 37 -4.64 5.48 12.36
CA PHE A 37 -3.97 4.26 11.95
C PHE A 37 -2.47 4.51 11.83
N SER A 38 -1.70 3.43 12.00
CA SER A 38 -0.25 3.48 11.84
C SER A 38 0.13 3.97 10.45
N HIS A 39 1.06 4.92 10.39
CA HIS A 39 1.51 5.57 9.16
C HIS A 39 3.01 5.31 8.94
N PRO A 40 3.50 5.10 7.69
CA PRO A 40 4.93 4.91 7.41
C PRO A 40 5.85 6.08 7.81
N PHE A 41 5.30 7.20 8.26
CA PHE A 41 6.04 8.43 8.55
C PHE A 41 5.86 8.93 9.99
N GLN A 42 5.00 8.28 10.78
CA GLN A 42 4.78 8.67 12.17
C GLN A 42 5.86 8.02 13.05
N ALA A 43 6.80 8.83 13.53
CA ALA A 43 7.31 8.69 14.89
C ALA A 43 6.35 9.44 15.83
N PRO A 44 6.05 8.92 17.04
CA PRO A 44 5.07 9.57 17.92
C PRO A 44 5.62 10.89 18.48
N TRP A 45 5.35 11.99 17.80
CA TRP A 45 5.45 13.39 18.26
C TRP A 45 6.87 13.86 18.67
N PRO A 46 7.15 15.18 18.64
CA PRO A 46 8.50 15.70 18.82
C PRO A 46 8.82 15.78 20.31
N ASN A 47 9.10 14.63 20.92
CA ASN A 47 9.90 14.57 22.14
C ASN A 47 10.33 13.12 22.42
N ARG A 48 11.64 12.88 22.27
CA ARG A 48 12.44 11.78 22.85
C ARG A 48 12.45 10.44 22.10
N GLY A 49 13.65 10.08 21.66
CA GLY A 49 14.10 8.70 21.44
C GLY A 49 13.65 8.11 20.11
N ARG A 50 14.61 7.49 19.39
CA ARG A 50 14.33 6.56 18.28
C ARG A 50 13.38 5.48 18.81
N SER A 51 12.07 5.64 18.67
CA SER A 51 11.15 4.66 19.26
C SER A 51 11.05 3.46 18.30
N GLU A 52 11.59 2.32 18.71
CA GLU A 52 11.36 1.02 18.07
C GLU A 52 9.87 0.64 18.00
N ALA A 53 9.00 1.35 18.72
CA ALA A 53 7.58 1.07 18.91
C ALA A 53 6.72 1.08 17.62
N ALA A 54 7.18 1.67 16.52
CA ALA A 54 6.45 1.64 15.25
C ALA A 54 6.89 0.51 14.31
N LYS A 55 7.98 -0.21 14.64
CA LYS A 55 8.53 -1.27 13.79
C LYS A 55 8.03 -2.64 14.22
N GLU A 56 7.81 -3.50 13.23
CA GLU A 56 7.35 -4.88 13.46
C GLU A 56 8.49 -5.78 13.95
N HIS A 57 8.16 -6.82 14.71
CA HIS A 57 9.17 -7.80 15.11
C HIS A 57 9.71 -8.57 13.89
N PRO A 58 11.03 -8.83 13.85
CA PRO A 58 11.62 -9.65 12.80
C PRO A 58 11.04 -11.06 12.81
N ARG A 59 10.76 -11.62 11.63
CA ARG A 59 10.55 -13.07 11.46
C ARG A 59 11.86 -13.75 11.14
N THR A 60 12.02 -15.00 11.56
CA THR A 60 13.19 -15.77 11.13
C THR A 60 13.16 -16.02 9.61
N ILE A 61 14.32 -16.26 9.00
CA ILE A 61 14.42 -16.59 7.56
C ILE A 61 13.66 -17.88 7.25
N LEU A 62 13.72 -18.86 8.14
CA LEU A 62 12.95 -20.10 8.01
C LEU A 62 11.45 -19.81 7.99
N GLU A 63 10.97 -18.93 8.87
CA GLU A 63 9.57 -18.50 8.86
C GLU A 63 9.19 -17.75 7.57
N LEU A 64 10.05 -16.86 7.06
CA LEU A 64 9.81 -16.19 5.78
C LEU A 64 9.75 -17.19 4.61
N ARG A 65 10.60 -18.24 4.62
CA ARG A 65 10.53 -19.34 3.64
C ARG A 65 9.23 -20.16 3.79
N MET A 66 8.76 -20.40 5.01
CA MET A 66 7.45 -21.03 5.26
C MET A 66 6.30 -20.19 4.69
N CYS A 67 6.31 -18.87 4.92
CA CYS A 67 5.33 -17.95 4.34
C CYS A 67 5.38 -17.94 2.81
N ALA A 68 6.58 -17.95 2.22
CA ALA A 68 6.77 -18.00 0.77
C ALA A 68 6.26 -19.32 0.18
N LEU A 69 6.53 -20.46 0.84
CA LEU A 69 5.99 -21.76 0.43
C LEU A 69 4.45 -21.77 0.48
N SER A 70 3.87 -21.29 1.60
CA SER A 70 2.43 -21.13 1.74
C SER A 70 1.86 -20.30 0.60
N HIS A 71 2.45 -19.13 0.31
CA HIS A 71 1.98 -18.27 -0.76
C HIS A 71 2.10 -18.92 -2.14
N ARG A 72 3.19 -19.62 -2.43
CA ARG A 72 3.40 -20.33 -3.70
C ARG A 72 2.30 -21.36 -3.96
N ILE A 73 1.92 -22.13 -2.94
CA ILE A 73 0.79 -23.07 -3.03
C ILE A 73 -0.51 -22.30 -3.26
N ARG A 74 -0.72 -21.18 -2.55
CA ARG A 74 -1.91 -20.32 -2.69
C ARG A 74 -1.99 -19.50 -3.99
N GLU A 75 -0.98 -19.58 -4.86
CA GLU A 75 -1.04 -19.07 -6.24
C GLU A 75 -1.54 -20.12 -7.24
N ILE A 76 -1.59 -21.40 -6.84
CA ILE A 76 -2.19 -22.46 -7.67
C ILE A 76 -3.69 -22.13 -7.85
N PRO A 77 -4.22 -22.14 -9.08
CA PRO A 77 -5.65 -21.92 -9.30
C PRO A 77 -6.49 -22.91 -8.50
N ARG A 78 -7.45 -22.39 -7.71
CA ARG A 78 -8.35 -23.20 -6.86
C ARG A 78 -7.62 -24.10 -5.85
N TRP A 79 -6.46 -23.66 -5.34
CA TRP A 79 -5.64 -24.39 -4.37
C TRP A 79 -6.43 -24.94 -3.17
N TRP A 80 -7.45 -24.21 -2.69
CA TRP A 80 -8.30 -24.61 -1.56
C TRP A 80 -9.13 -25.87 -1.83
N GLU A 81 -9.43 -26.18 -3.09
CA GLU A 81 -10.12 -27.42 -3.48
C GLU A 81 -9.14 -28.57 -3.74
N GLU A 82 -7.92 -28.24 -4.18
CA GLU A 82 -6.87 -29.21 -4.46
C GLU A 82 -6.09 -29.63 -3.21
N MET A 83 -6.49 -29.19 -2.00
CA MET A 83 -5.88 -29.65 -0.74
C MET A 83 -5.92 -31.17 -0.54
N ARG A 84 -6.79 -31.89 -1.27
CA ARG A 84 -6.79 -33.36 -1.33
C ARG A 84 -5.49 -33.98 -1.85
N ILE A 85 -4.67 -33.23 -2.59
CA ILE A 85 -3.34 -33.66 -3.06
C ILE A 85 -2.20 -33.05 -2.24
N ALA A 86 -2.48 -32.54 -1.03
CA ALA A 86 -1.47 -31.94 -0.16
C ALA A 86 -0.27 -32.89 0.11
N GLU A 87 -0.51 -34.20 0.17
CA GLU A 87 0.59 -35.18 0.33
C GLU A 87 1.55 -35.18 -0.86
N ARG A 88 1.03 -35.01 -2.07
CA ARG A 88 1.89 -34.86 -3.26
C ARG A 88 2.68 -33.56 -3.20
N TRP A 89 2.05 -32.44 -2.81
CA TRP A 89 2.78 -31.19 -2.61
C TRP A 89 3.88 -31.33 -1.57
N ARG A 90 3.63 -32.10 -0.52
CA ARG A 90 4.62 -32.42 0.51
C ARG A 90 5.82 -33.14 -0.08
N GLU A 91 5.59 -34.21 -0.85
CA GLU A 91 6.65 -34.97 -1.52
C GLU A 91 7.46 -34.09 -2.48
N ASP A 92 6.78 -33.36 -3.37
CA ASP A 92 7.42 -32.45 -4.35
C ASP A 92 8.29 -31.39 -3.65
N VAL A 93 7.79 -30.80 -2.55
CA VAL A 93 8.51 -29.79 -1.77
C VAL A 93 9.70 -30.39 -1.05
N LEU A 94 9.57 -31.58 -0.46
CA LEU A 94 10.69 -32.23 0.23
C LEU A 94 11.79 -32.62 -0.75
N GLU A 95 11.44 -33.11 -1.94
CA GLU A 95 12.40 -33.39 -3.01
C GLU A 95 13.11 -32.11 -3.48
N GLU A 96 12.39 -31.01 -3.68
CA GLU A 96 12.97 -29.71 -4.03
C GLU A 96 13.93 -29.22 -2.94
N VAL A 97 13.51 -29.31 -1.68
CA VAL A 97 14.30 -28.92 -0.52
C VAL A 97 15.53 -29.82 -0.36
N GLU A 98 15.45 -31.09 -0.73
CA GLU A 98 16.59 -32.01 -0.79
C GLU A 98 17.61 -31.66 -1.86
N ASN A 99 17.14 -31.21 -3.02
CA ASN A 99 17.97 -30.87 -4.17
C ASN A 99 18.38 -29.39 -4.24
N ASP A 100 18.06 -28.57 -3.24
CA ASP A 100 18.46 -27.15 -3.15
C ASP A 100 19.99 -27.05 -2.91
N VAL A 101 20.76 -27.05 -4.01
CA VAL A 101 22.23 -26.99 -4.01
C VAL A 101 22.77 -25.57 -3.81
N ASP A 102 21.93 -24.56 -4.08
CA ASP A 102 22.27 -23.13 -3.97
C ASP A 102 21.93 -22.55 -2.58
N GLY A 103 21.04 -23.21 -1.83
CA GLY A 103 20.68 -22.84 -0.47
C GLY A 103 21.82 -23.11 0.52
N GLN A 104 22.17 -22.11 1.33
CA GLN A 104 22.97 -22.39 2.53
C GLN A 104 22.21 -23.41 3.38
N GLN A 105 22.83 -24.58 3.62
CA GLN A 105 22.22 -25.73 4.32
C GLN A 105 21.48 -25.34 5.62
N ILE A 106 21.91 -24.27 6.27
CA ILE A 106 21.36 -23.72 7.52
C ILE A 106 19.92 -23.16 7.41
N TRP A 107 19.43 -22.88 6.20
CA TRP A 107 18.09 -22.33 5.97
C TRP A 107 17.13 -23.28 5.26
N LYS A 108 17.51 -24.55 5.15
CA LYS A 108 16.68 -25.61 4.56
C LYS A 108 15.42 -25.84 5.41
N LEU A 109 14.24 -25.90 4.78
CA LEU A 109 13.00 -26.20 5.50
C LEU A 109 13.02 -27.65 6.01
N THR A 110 12.56 -27.87 7.24
CA THR A 110 12.42 -29.22 7.80
C THR A 110 11.10 -29.85 7.35
N PRO A 111 10.95 -31.19 7.41
CA PRO A 111 9.66 -31.83 7.22
C PRO A 111 8.56 -31.26 8.11
N ARG A 112 8.88 -30.96 9.38
CA ARG A 112 7.93 -30.35 10.32
C ARG A 112 7.47 -28.95 9.87
N MET A 113 8.36 -28.13 9.31
CA MET A 113 7.98 -26.83 8.74
C MET A 113 7.04 -26.98 7.55
N VAL A 114 7.30 -27.96 6.68
CA VAL A 114 6.41 -28.26 5.53
C VAL A 114 5.05 -28.72 6.05
N ASP A 115 5.02 -29.63 7.02
CA ASP A 115 3.80 -30.14 7.65
C ASP A 115 2.97 -29.00 8.26
N TYR A 116 3.61 -28.10 9.03
CA TYR A 116 2.95 -26.92 9.59
C TYR A 116 2.34 -26.04 8.51
N VAL A 117 3.08 -25.77 7.42
CA VAL A 117 2.56 -24.95 6.31
C VAL A 117 1.32 -25.60 5.70
N LEU A 118 1.34 -26.91 5.47
CA LEU A 118 0.21 -27.65 4.90
C LEU A 118 -1.00 -27.69 5.84
N GLU A 119 -0.79 -27.76 7.15
CA GLU A 119 -1.87 -27.62 8.15
C GLU A 119 -2.47 -26.20 8.14
N GLU A 120 -1.63 -25.16 8.12
CA GLU A 120 -2.03 -23.74 8.13
C GLU A 120 -2.86 -23.36 6.89
N LEU A 121 -2.64 -24.03 5.74
CA LEU A 121 -3.43 -23.82 4.52
C LEU A 121 -4.94 -23.97 4.75
N LYS A 122 -5.38 -24.82 5.70
CA LYS A 122 -6.80 -24.94 6.05
C LYS A 122 -7.36 -23.64 6.61
N GLY A 123 -6.62 -23.01 7.53
CA GLY A 123 -7.00 -21.70 8.08
C GLY A 123 -7.05 -20.60 7.01
N TYR A 124 -6.12 -20.62 6.05
CA TYR A 124 -6.19 -19.71 4.91
C TYR A 124 -7.40 -19.96 3.99
N ALA A 125 -7.80 -21.23 3.81
CA ALA A 125 -8.97 -21.59 3.02
C ALA A 125 -10.25 -21.08 3.69
N ASP A 126 -10.32 -21.17 5.03
CA ASP A 126 -11.44 -20.66 5.83
C ASP A 126 -11.53 -19.13 5.86
N LEU A 127 -10.40 -18.42 5.69
CA LEU A 127 -10.39 -16.96 5.55
C LEU A 127 -10.83 -16.46 4.17
N ARG A 128 -10.81 -17.33 3.16
CA ARG A 128 -11.17 -16.96 1.80
C ARG A 128 -12.66 -16.63 1.71
N ASP A 129 -12.96 -15.54 1.04
CA ASP A 129 -14.33 -15.15 0.71
C ASP A 129 -14.74 -15.75 -0.64
N PRO A 130 -15.69 -16.71 -0.69
CA PRO A 130 -16.06 -17.38 -1.94
C PRO A 130 -16.83 -16.47 -2.91
N GLU A 131 -17.54 -15.48 -2.41
CA GLU A 131 -18.35 -14.57 -3.23
C GLU A 131 -17.43 -13.60 -3.97
N THR A 132 -16.57 -12.92 -3.21
CA THR A 132 -15.68 -11.87 -3.74
C THR A 132 -14.33 -12.40 -4.23
N GLY A 133 -13.96 -13.62 -3.86
CA GLY A 133 -12.66 -14.22 -4.14
C GLY A 133 -11.51 -13.59 -3.32
N ILE A 134 -11.81 -12.77 -2.31
CA ILE A 134 -10.79 -12.17 -1.45
C ILE A 134 -10.11 -13.25 -0.61
N GLU A 135 -8.78 -13.30 -0.67
CA GLU A 135 -7.92 -14.19 0.09
C GLU A 135 -6.66 -13.46 0.56
N VAL A 136 -5.94 -14.03 1.53
CA VAL A 136 -4.68 -13.46 2.02
C VAL A 136 -3.62 -13.52 0.92
N GLY A 137 -2.81 -12.48 0.81
CA GLY A 137 -1.70 -12.34 -0.14
C GLY A 137 -0.42 -13.05 0.32
N PRO A 138 0.77 -12.55 -0.09
CA PRO A 138 2.05 -13.17 0.28
C PRO A 138 2.42 -13.03 1.76
N ALA A 139 1.90 -12.01 2.44
CA ALA A 139 2.18 -11.74 3.84
C ALA A 139 0.92 -11.27 4.58
N GLU A 140 1.01 -11.23 5.91
CA GLU A 140 0.02 -10.59 6.78
C GLU A 140 -0.30 -9.17 6.29
N ARG A 141 -1.56 -8.72 6.47
CA ARG A 141 -2.05 -7.39 6.04
C ARG A 141 -2.12 -7.18 4.53
N ILE A 142 -1.65 -8.11 3.72
CA ILE A 142 -1.77 -8.05 2.26
C ILE A 142 -2.91 -8.98 1.84
N TRP A 143 -3.82 -8.48 1.04
CA TRP A 143 -4.99 -9.21 0.55
C TRP A 143 -5.04 -9.14 -0.97
N LYS A 144 -5.51 -10.21 -1.62
CA LYS A 144 -5.68 -10.28 -3.08
C LYS A 144 -7.05 -10.82 -3.47
N SER A 145 -7.47 -10.54 -4.69
CA SER A 145 -8.61 -11.20 -5.33
C SER A 145 -8.47 -11.17 -6.85
N ASP A 146 -8.79 -12.28 -7.51
CA ASP A 146 -8.86 -12.36 -8.98
C ASP A 146 -10.31 -12.26 -9.50
N LYS A 147 -11.30 -12.10 -8.60
CA LYS A 147 -12.75 -12.13 -8.92
C LYS A 147 -13.50 -10.86 -8.50
N LEU A 148 -12.88 -10.00 -7.69
CA LEU A 148 -13.57 -8.89 -7.00
C LEU A 148 -14.31 -7.93 -7.95
N ILE A 149 -13.70 -7.61 -9.08
CA ILE A 149 -14.26 -6.69 -10.06
C ILE A 149 -14.92 -7.48 -11.20
N PRO A 150 -16.26 -7.40 -11.37
CA PRO A 150 -16.95 -8.08 -12.46
C PRO A 150 -16.50 -7.59 -13.84
N SER A 151 -16.55 -8.46 -14.84
CA SER A 151 -16.19 -8.13 -16.23
C SER A 151 -16.99 -6.94 -16.79
N SER A 152 -18.27 -6.80 -16.41
CA SER A 152 -19.10 -5.67 -16.84
C SER A 152 -18.64 -4.31 -16.31
N LEU A 153 -18.06 -4.26 -15.10
CA LEU A 153 -17.46 -3.05 -14.56
C LEU A 153 -16.08 -2.80 -15.20
N ARG A 154 -15.30 -3.86 -15.46
CA ARG A 154 -14.03 -3.76 -16.22
C ARG A 154 -14.24 -3.17 -17.61
N GLU A 155 -15.22 -3.66 -18.38
CA GLU A 155 -15.52 -3.17 -19.73
C GLU A 155 -15.94 -1.70 -19.72
N ARG A 156 -16.76 -1.30 -18.73
CA ARG A 156 -17.09 0.11 -18.53
C ARG A 156 -15.88 0.95 -18.14
N LEU A 157 -14.96 0.43 -17.32
CA LEU A 157 -13.71 1.12 -16.99
C LEU A 157 -12.85 1.32 -18.24
N LEU A 158 -12.66 0.28 -19.06
CA LEU A 158 -11.94 0.39 -20.34
C LEU A 158 -12.57 1.46 -21.25
N SER A 159 -13.89 1.44 -21.40
CA SER A 159 -14.61 2.44 -22.20
C SER A 159 -14.51 3.85 -21.63
N ALA A 160 -14.59 4.00 -20.31
CA ALA A 160 -14.53 5.30 -19.63
C ALA A 160 -13.11 5.91 -19.66
N VAL A 161 -12.07 5.08 -19.62
CA VAL A 161 -10.67 5.52 -19.68
C VAL A 161 -10.24 5.90 -21.11
N ALA A 162 -10.91 5.38 -22.13
CA ALA A 162 -10.58 5.63 -23.53
C ALA A 162 -10.52 7.13 -23.91
N SER A 163 -11.30 8.00 -23.25
CA SER A 163 -11.24 9.46 -23.49
C SER A 163 -9.94 10.10 -23.02
N LEU A 164 -9.29 9.53 -22.00
CA LEU A 164 -8.00 9.98 -21.47
C LEU A 164 -6.84 9.31 -22.20
N GLU A 165 -7.03 8.07 -22.65
CA GLU A 165 -5.97 7.27 -23.29
C GLU A 165 -5.81 7.58 -24.79
N ASN A 166 -6.92 7.71 -25.52
CA ASN A 166 -6.92 7.87 -26.97
C ASN A 166 -6.85 9.34 -27.41
N VAL A 167 -5.94 10.09 -26.79
CA VAL A 167 -5.61 11.46 -27.19
C VAL A 167 -4.46 11.46 -28.21
N PRO A 168 -4.30 12.52 -29.03
CA PRO A 168 -3.15 12.66 -29.92
C PRO A 168 -1.82 12.48 -29.17
N ASP A 169 -0.80 11.91 -29.82
CA ASP A 169 0.49 11.62 -29.17
C ASP A 169 1.16 12.83 -28.47
N PRO A 170 1.06 14.08 -28.98
CA PRO A 170 1.57 15.25 -28.27
C PRO A 170 0.83 15.59 -26.96
N GLU A 171 -0.41 15.10 -26.79
CA GLU A 171 -1.23 15.31 -25.60
C GLU A 171 -1.09 14.16 -24.57
N LYS A 172 -0.45 13.05 -24.95
CA LYS A 172 -0.19 11.92 -24.04
C LYS A 172 0.80 12.32 -22.94
N ASP A 173 0.39 12.15 -21.70
CA ASP A 173 1.21 12.44 -20.52
C ASP A 173 2.12 11.26 -20.17
N TRP A 174 3.24 11.17 -20.89
CA TRP A 174 4.29 10.21 -20.57
C TRP A 174 5.00 10.64 -19.29
N GLY A 175 5.03 9.75 -18.30
CA GLY A 175 5.64 10.00 -17.00
C GLY A 175 7.10 10.47 -17.14
N PRO A 176 7.55 11.43 -16.32
CA PRO A 176 8.93 11.93 -16.38
C PRO A 176 9.95 10.80 -16.26
N GLY A 177 10.93 10.75 -17.16
CA GLY A 177 12.03 9.77 -17.11
C GLY A 177 11.64 8.32 -17.39
N SER A 178 10.42 8.05 -17.88
CA SER A 178 9.92 6.68 -18.11
C SER A 178 10.29 6.07 -19.48
N ASP A 179 11.14 6.70 -20.28
CA ASP A 179 11.41 6.29 -21.68
C ASP A 179 10.12 6.03 -22.50
N ARG A 180 9.07 6.81 -22.21
CA ARG A 180 7.71 6.66 -22.79
C ARG A 180 7.11 5.26 -22.58
N SER A 181 7.42 4.62 -21.46
CA SER A 181 6.81 3.34 -21.06
C SER A 181 5.65 3.51 -20.07
N VAL A 182 5.55 4.65 -19.37
CA VAL A 182 4.50 4.89 -18.36
C VAL A 182 3.61 6.04 -18.81
N LEU A 183 2.38 5.73 -19.22
CA LEU A 183 1.36 6.70 -19.58
C LEU A 183 0.48 7.00 -18.36
N LYS A 184 0.46 8.26 -17.92
CA LYS A 184 -0.32 8.71 -16.77
C LYS A 184 -1.65 9.30 -17.23
N LEU A 185 -2.76 8.67 -16.84
CA LEU A 185 -4.10 9.10 -17.26
C LEU A 185 -4.78 9.96 -16.19
N VAL A 186 -4.62 9.56 -14.92
CA VAL A 186 -4.97 10.35 -13.74
C VAL A 186 -3.74 10.34 -12.84
N ASP A 187 -3.06 11.48 -12.73
CA ASP A 187 -1.83 11.64 -11.95
C ASP A 187 -2.12 12.43 -10.65
N PRO A 188 -2.05 11.80 -9.47
CA PRO A 188 -2.21 12.49 -8.19
C PRO A 188 -1.30 13.70 -7.99
N SER A 189 -0.13 13.72 -8.65
CA SER A 189 0.83 14.81 -8.57
C SER A 189 0.55 15.96 -9.54
N LEU A 190 -0.46 15.82 -10.42
CA LEU A 190 -0.88 16.87 -11.34
C LEU A 190 -2.07 17.64 -10.77
N TYR A 191 -2.05 18.96 -10.90
CA TYR A 191 -2.96 19.88 -10.20
C TYR A 191 -3.02 19.63 -8.67
N PRO A 192 -1.86 19.51 -7.98
CA PRO A 192 -1.84 19.32 -6.54
C PRO A 192 -2.30 20.60 -5.83
N ILE A 193 -2.53 20.51 -4.54
CA ILE A 193 -2.61 21.70 -3.69
C ILE A 193 -1.21 22.31 -3.63
N VAL A 194 -1.11 23.60 -3.94
CA VAL A 194 0.11 24.40 -3.79
C VAL A 194 -0.07 25.32 -2.59
N LEU A 195 0.65 25.05 -1.52
CA LEU A 195 0.54 25.81 -0.28
C LEU A 195 0.85 27.29 -0.50
N GLY A 196 -0.03 28.16 -0.01
CA GLY A 196 0.04 29.61 -0.21
C GLY A 196 -0.57 30.13 -1.52
N ARG A 197 -0.96 29.24 -2.45
CA ARG A 197 -1.64 29.62 -3.71
C ARG A 197 -3.04 29.04 -3.84
N THR A 198 -3.19 27.74 -3.63
CA THR A 198 -4.48 27.05 -3.77
C THR A 198 -5.47 27.56 -2.73
N LYS A 199 -6.62 28.07 -3.19
CA LYS A 199 -7.69 28.54 -2.31
C LYS A 199 -8.60 27.36 -1.93
N ALA A 200 -8.65 27.03 -0.64
CA ALA A 200 -9.58 26.06 -0.08
C ALA A 200 -10.66 26.77 0.74
N GLN A 201 -11.92 26.37 0.59
CA GLN A 201 -13.02 26.88 1.39
C GLN A 201 -13.06 26.19 2.77
N GLY A 202 -13.06 26.98 3.84
CA GLY A 202 -13.63 26.57 5.13
C GLY A 202 -12.84 25.65 6.05
N ILE A 203 -11.68 25.09 5.69
CA ILE A 203 -10.93 24.17 6.58
C ILE A 203 -9.42 24.40 6.49
N GLY A 204 -8.81 24.88 7.59
CA GLY A 204 -7.38 24.72 7.83
C GLY A 204 -7.10 23.31 8.37
N TYR A 205 -5.88 22.80 8.16
CA TYR A 205 -5.42 21.50 8.70
C TYR A 205 -5.99 21.23 10.10
N ALA A 206 -6.74 20.13 10.26
CA ALA A 206 -7.37 19.78 11.52
C ALA A 206 -6.28 19.61 12.61
N ARG A 207 -6.18 20.62 13.48
CA ARG A 207 -5.37 20.70 14.71
C ARG A 207 -4.00 20.00 14.70
N GLY A 208 -2.95 20.78 14.46
CA GLY A 208 -1.69 20.66 15.21
C GLY A 208 -0.54 19.84 14.59
N GLY A 209 -0.74 19.19 13.45
CA GLY A 209 0.37 18.69 12.63
C GLY A 209 0.87 19.80 11.70
N ARG A 210 2.16 20.16 11.76
CA ARG A 210 2.76 20.91 10.65
C ARG A 210 2.76 19.99 9.43
N PRO A 211 2.28 20.43 8.25
CA PRO A 211 2.51 19.65 7.03
C PRO A 211 4.03 19.51 6.86
N THR A 212 4.50 18.28 6.67
CA THR A 212 5.94 17.97 6.49
C THR A 212 6.45 18.46 5.15
N SER A 213 5.64 18.40 4.09
CA SER A 213 5.85 19.23 2.90
C SER A 213 5.32 20.64 3.15
N GLY A 214 6.19 21.63 3.09
CA GLY A 214 5.79 23.04 3.13
C GLY A 214 5.24 23.56 1.80
N LYS A 215 5.07 22.72 0.76
CA LYS A 215 4.83 23.16 -0.61
C LYS A 215 3.64 22.50 -1.30
N PHE A 216 3.52 21.17 -1.25
CA PHE A 216 2.56 20.43 -2.08
C PHE A 216 1.75 19.42 -1.28
N GLN A 217 0.53 19.11 -1.74
CA GLN A 217 -0.26 17.98 -1.27
C GLN A 217 -1.10 17.42 -2.42
N MET A 218 -1.20 16.10 -2.54
CA MET A 218 -2.15 15.45 -3.44
C MET A 218 -3.59 15.83 -3.03
N LEU A 219 -4.47 15.95 -4.02
CA LEU A 219 -5.86 16.35 -3.80
C LEU A 219 -6.79 15.13 -3.83
N PRO A 220 -7.21 14.58 -2.66
CA PRO A 220 -8.18 13.50 -2.62
C PRO A 220 -9.59 13.99 -3.00
N SER A 221 -10.47 13.04 -3.27
CA SER A 221 -11.92 13.28 -3.34
C SER A 221 -12.63 12.57 -2.19
N ASP A 222 -13.73 13.18 -1.74
CA ASP A 222 -14.57 12.66 -0.67
C ASP A 222 -15.63 11.71 -1.25
N PHE A 223 -15.73 10.52 -0.68
CA PHE A 223 -16.71 9.49 -1.03
C PHE A 223 -17.52 9.10 0.21
N PHE A 224 -18.83 9.16 0.15
CA PHE A 224 -19.69 8.72 1.25
C PHE A 224 -20.10 7.27 1.06
N VAL A 225 -19.86 6.47 2.10
CA VAL A 225 -20.33 5.09 2.23
C VAL A 225 -21.57 5.11 3.09
N ASP A 226 -22.70 4.70 2.53
CA ASP A 226 -23.96 4.62 3.27
C ASP A 226 -24.01 3.36 4.19
N PRO A 227 -25.06 3.20 5.02
CA PRO A 227 -25.19 2.03 5.90
C PRO A 227 -25.27 0.67 5.18
N ASP A 228 -25.66 0.64 3.90
CA ASP A 228 -25.72 -0.56 3.07
C ASP A 228 -24.37 -0.85 2.38
N GLY A 229 -23.41 0.06 2.49
CA GLY A 229 -22.10 -0.03 1.86
C GLY A 229 -22.04 0.57 0.45
N LYS A 230 -23.10 1.24 -0.01
CA LYS A 230 -23.10 1.91 -1.31
C LYS A 230 -22.21 3.15 -1.25
N VAL A 231 -21.39 3.31 -2.28
CA VAL A 231 -20.46 4.44 -2.37
C VAL A 231 -20.99 5.51 -3.32
N THR A 232 -20.94 6.77 -2.88
CA THR A 232 -21.29 7.93 -3.69
C THR A 232 -20.20 8.99 -3.61
N LEU A 233 -19.82 9.57 -4.74
CA LEU A 233 -18.91 10.71 -4.76
C LEU A 233 -19.61 11.92 -4.13
N ARG A 234 -19.02 12.50 -3.09
CA ARG A 234 -19.49 13.74 -2.44
C ARG A 234 -18.81 14.97 -3.03
N SER A 235 -17.54 14.86 -3.38
CA SER A 235 -16.82 15.96 -4.02
C SER A 235 -17.43 16.28 -5.39
N PRO A 236 -17.41 17.56 -5.81
CA PRO A 236 -17.89 17.97 -7.13
C PRO A 236 -17.07 17.41 -8.29
N TYR A 237 -15.82 16.99 -8.04
CA TYR A 237 -14.96 16.39 -9.06
C TYR A 237 -13.95 15.40 -8.47
N ILE A 238 -13.35 14.60 -9.34
CA ILE A 238 -12.14 13.81 -9.08
C ILE A 238 -10.96 14.53 -9.72
N ASN A 239 -9.85 14.69 -8.99
CA ASN A 239 -8.70 15.42 -9.52
C ASN A 239 -8.26 14.83 -10.87
N ASN A 240 -8.00 15.71 -11.85
CA ASN A 240 -7.68 15.40 -13.26
C ASN A 240 -8.82 14.83 -14.11
N VAL A 241 -9.99 14.47 -13.56
CA VAL A 241 -11.08 13.84 -14.32
C VAL A 241 -12.18 14.86 -14.59
N HIS A 242 -12.37 15.26 -15.85
CA HIS A 242 -13.31 16.32 -16.18
C HIS A 242 -14.78 15.86 -16.01
N PRO A 243 -15.63 16.56 -15.23
CA PRO A 243 -16.96 16.08 -14.86
C PRO A 243 -17.92 15.83 -16.03
N THR A 244 -17.83 16.63 -17.10
CA THR A 244 -18.67 16.42 -18.30
C THR A 244 -18.02 15.55 -19.38
N ARG A 245 -16.73 15.79 -19.72
CA ARG A 245 -16.00 15.05 -20.78
C ARG A 245 -15.75 13.60 -20.38
N ASP A 246 -15.39 13.35 -19.12
CA ASP A 246 -15.01 12.03 -18.62
C ASP A 246 -16.08 11.44 -17.69
N LYS A 247 -17.35 11.77 -17.96
CA LYS A 247 -18.52 11.38 -17.13
C LYS A 247 -18.61 9.88 -16.82
N GLY A 248 -18.06 9.02 -17.68
CA GLY A 248 -18.02 7.58 -17.46
C GLY A 248 -17.27 7.20 -16.19
N LEU A 249 -16.14 7.86 -15.92
CA LEU A 249 -15.30 7.60 -14.74
C LEU A 249 -16.00 7.97 -13.44
N TYR A 250 -16.89 8.97 -13.46
CA TYR A 250 -17.71 9.35 -12.30
C TYR A 250 -18.73 8.30 -11.89
N SER A 251 -19.09 7.37 -12.79
CA SER A 251 -19.91 6.21 -12.44
C SER A 251 -19.08 5.00 -12.03
N VAL A 252 -17.94 4.78 -12.71
CA VAL A 252 -17.10 3.58 -12.55
C VAL A 252 -16.26 3.63 -11.27
N ILE A 253 -15.64 4.77 -10.95
CA ILE A 253 -14.73 4.89 -9.79
C ILE A 253 -15.46 4.65 -8.46
N PRO A 254 -16.64 5.26 -8.18
CA PRO A 254 -17.38 4.94 -6.95
C PRO A 254 -17.74 3.47 -6.83
N GLU A 255 -18.12 2.82 -7.93
CA GLU A 255 -18.48 1.40 -7.94
C GLU A 255 -17.25 0.49 -7.71
N ALA A 256 -16.10 0.83 -8.30
CA ALA A 256 -14.84 0.13 -8.03
C ALA A 256 -14.41 0.32 -6.57
N LEU A 257 -14.55 1.53 -6.02
CA LEU A 257 -14.27 1.81 -4.61
C LEU A 257 -15.21 1.02 -3.69
N GLN A 258 -16.51 0.93 -4.02
CA GLN A 258 -17.48 0.11 -3.30
C GLN A 258 -17.02 -1.34 -3.19
N LEU A 259 -16.54 -1.93 -4.29
CA LEU A 259 -16.01 -3.29 -4.30
C LEU A 259 -14.67 -3.41 -3.57
N ALA A 260 -13.86 -2.34 -3.52
CA ALA A 260 -12.60 -2.32 -2.77
C ALA A 260 -12.78 -2.20 -1.24
N LEU A 261 -13.95 -1.72 -0.74
CA LEU A 261 -14.20 -1.52 0.69
C LEU A 261 -13.87 -2.74 1.56
N PRO A 262 -14.30 -3.98 1.22
CA PRO A 262 -14.01 -5.13 2.06
C PRO A 262 -12.52 -5.48 2.11
N MET A 263 -11.72 -5.09 1.12
CA MET A 263 -10.26 -5.24 1.18
C MET A 263 -9.63 -4.17 2.07
N PHE A 264 -10.08 -2.91 1.97
CA PHE A 264 -9.63 -1.85 2.89
C PHE A 264 -9.96 -2.16 4.35
N GLU A 265 -11.17 -2.63 4.63
CA GLU A 265 -11.59 -3.04 5.97
C GLU A 265 -10.67 -4.13 6.54
N ARG A 266 -10.30 -5.13 5.74
CA ARG A 266 -9.35 -6.18 6.13
C ARG A 266 -7.96 -5.63 6.43
N VAL A 267 -7.39 -4.84 5.52
CA VAL A 267 -6.07 -4.22 5.72
C VAL A 267 -6.05 -3.38 6.99
N LEU A 268 -7.03 -2.48 7.16
CA LEU A 268 -7.09 -1.61 8.33
C LEU A 268 -7.27 -2.40 9.63
N SER A 269 -8.10 -3.45 9.61
CA SER A 269 -8.28 -4.32 10.77
C SER A 269 -6.99 -5.05 11.15
N ASP A 270 -6.21 -5.50 10.16
CA ASP A 270 -4.94 -6.18 10.43
C ASP A 270 -3.85 -5.20 10.90
N THR A 271 -3.92 -3.92 10.52
CA THR A 271 -2.97 -2.90 11.02
C THR A 271 -3.16 -2.51 12.48
N ILE A 272 -4.37 -2.65 13.02
CA ILE A 272 -4.64 -2.37 14.44
C ILE A 272 -4.43 -3.58 15.35
N ARG A 273 -4.28 -4.78 14.76
CA ARG A 273 -3.98 -6.01 15.48
C ARG A 273 -2.47 -6.19 15.68
N PRO A 274 -2.06 -6.89 16.75
CA PRO A 274 -0.74 -7.50 16.81
C PRO A 274 -0.50 -8.38 15.59
N LEU A 275 0.76 -8.56 15.21
CA LEU A 275 1.12 -9.58 14.23
C LEU A 275 0.78 -10.98 14.76
N LEU A 276 0.61 -11.93 13.84
CA LEU A 276 0.44 -13.34 14.19
C LEU A 276 1.62 -13.85 15.01
N ARG A 277 1.42 -14.91 15.79
CA ARG A 277 2.53 -15.56 16.49
C ARG A 277 3.53 -16.13 15.49
N MET A 278 4.80 -16.20 15.89
CA MET A 278 5.81 -16.84 15.05
C MET A 278 5.46 -18.31 14.82
N ARG A 279 5.63 -18.77 13.58
CA ARG A 279 5.50 -20.20 13.21
C ARG A 279 6.62 -21.06 13.78
N ILE A 280 7.73 -20.41 14.11
CA ILE A 280 8.97 -21.01 14.59
C ILE A 280 9.05 -20.91 16.11
N VAL A 281 9.48 -22.00 16.74
CA VAL A 281 9.77 -22.05 18.18
C VAL A 281 11.26 -22.21 18.39
N THR A 282 11.76 -21.50 19.38
CA THR A 282 13.10 -21.68 19.93
C THR A 282 13.01 -22.15 21.38
N SER A 283 14.03 -22.87 21.85
CA SER A 283 14.02 -23.42 23.21
C SER A 283 14.08 -22.31 24.27
N ALA A 284 13.03 -22.15 25.05
CA ALA A 284 12.95 -21.14 26.10
C ALA A 284 14.09 -21.31 27.13
N LYS A 285 15.03 -20.36 27.18
CA LYS A 285 16.06 -20.31 28.26
C LYS A 285 15.45 -20.08 29.65
N ARG A 286 14.16 -19.70 29.75
CA ARG A 286 13.50 -19.29 31.02
C ARG A 286 12.04 -19.77 31.19
N GLY A 287 11.64 -20.85 30.53
CA GLY A 287 10.30 -21.44 30.75
C GLY A 287 9.10 -20.57 30.35
N GLN A 288 9.32 -19.46 29.64
CA GLN A 288 8.28 -18.68 28.96
C GLN A 288 8.60 -18.69 27.46
N LEU A 289 7.67 -19.18 26.65
CA LEU A 289 7.71 -19.01 25.19
C LEU A 289 7.56 -17.51 24.92
N VAL A 290 8.61 -16.86 24.42
CA VAL A 290 8.49 -15.49 23.93
C VAL A 290 7.97 -15.58 22.50
N GLU A 291 6.66 -15.45 22.32
CA GLU A 291 5.99 -15.61 21.01
C GLU A 291 6.38 -14.53 19.98
N GLU A 292 7.17 -13.53 20.39
CA GLU A 292 7.57 -12.35 19.62
C GLU A 292 9.05 -12.35 19.17
N SER A 293 9.87 -13.32 19.59
CA SER A 293 11.30 -13.37 19.24
C SER A 293 11.90 -14.77 19.34
N ALA A 294 12.83 -15.07 18.45
CA ALA A 294 13.57 -16.33 18.46
C ALA A 294 14.75 -16.24 19.46
N ASP A 295 14.88 -17.24 20.34
CA ASP A 295 16.01 -17.43 21.24
C ASP A 295 17.31 -17.73 20.47
N CYS A 296 18.41 -17.63 21.20
CA CYS A 296 19.75 -18.01 20.78
C CYS A 296 19.81 -19.46 20.22
N ILE A 297 20.50 -19.64 19.08
CA ILE A 297 20.75 -20.95 18.45
C ILE A 297 21.69 -21.84 19.28
N TRP A 298 22.46 -21.25 20.19
CA TRP A 298 23.38 -21.97 21.06
C TRP A 298 22.65 -22.56 22.27
N ASP A 299 23.11 -23.72 22.73
CA ASP A 299 22.58 -24.35 23.94
C ASP A 299 22.81 -23.49 25.19
N GLY A 300 21.94 -23.65 26.19
CA GLY A 300 21.91 -22.83 27.41
C GLY A 300 23.24 -22.74 28.15
N ASP A 301 24.01 -23.82 28.09
CA ASP A 301 25.30 -23.98 28.77
C ASP A 301 26.51 -23.71 27.85
N VAL A 302 26.27 -23.42 26.56
CA VAL A 302 27.32 -23.18 25.58
C VAL A 302 27.62 -21.69 25.52
N VAL A 303 28.86 -21.31 25.85
CA VAL A 303 29.39 -19.97 25.55
C VAL A 303 29.35 -19.82 24.04
N CYS A 304 28.55 -18.86 23.53
CA CYS A 304 28.52 -18.50 22.11
C CYS A 304 29.97 -18.41 21.61
N PRO A 305 30.41 -19.30 20.69
CA PRO A 305 31.79 -19.29 20.26
C PRO A 305 32.10 -17.90 19.72
N ASN A 306 32.96 -17.16 20.44
CA ASN A 306 33.39 -15.86 19.96
C ASN A 306 34.11 -16.13 18.64
N PRO A 307 33.73 -15.51 17.51
CA PRO A 307 34.45 -15.65 16.26
C PRO A 307 35.80 -14.91 16.31
N SER A 308 36.56 -15.06 17.40
CA SER A 308 37.85 -14.44 17.66
C SER A 308 38.94 -14.89 16.67
N GLY A 309 38.64 -15.84 15.77
CA GLY A 309 39.30 -15.99 14.47
C GLY A 309 38.46 -15.35 13.37
N LYS A 310 38.41 -14.00 13.33
CA LYS A 310 37.55 -13.24 12.40
C LYS A 310 37.69 -13.69 10.94
N ASP A 311 38.88 -14.15 10.53
CA ASP A 311 39.14 -14.53 9.15
C ASP A 311 38.36 -15.77 8.70
N GLU A 312 38.26 -16.83 9.51
CA GLU A 312 37.55 -18.04 9.08
C GLU A 312 36.04 -17.81 9.03
N TYR A 313 35.45 -17.19 10.06
CA TYR A 313 34.02 -16.87 10.05
C TYR A 313 33.64 -15.86 8.95
N ASN A 314 34.49 -14.84 8.72
CA ASN A 314 34.20 -13.81 7.71
C ASN A 314 34.45 -14.32 6.28
N ASN A 315 35.49 -15.13 6.05
CA ASN A 315 35.86 -15.60 4.72
C ASN A 315 35.22 -16.95 4.35
N HIS A 316 34.97 -17.82 5.33
CA HIS A 316 34.45 -19.18 5.15
C HIS A 316 33.37 -19.54 6.19
N PRO A 317 32.26 -18.80 6.25
CA PRO A 317 31.21 -18.98 7.27
C PRO A 317 30.63 -20.40 7.28
N GLU A 318 30.49 -21.04 6.13
CA GLU A 318 29.98 -22.42 6.02
C GLU A 318 30.90 -23.44 6.70
N GLN A 319 32.21 -23.32 6.51
CA GLN A 319 33.20 -24.20 7.17
C GLN A 319 33.19 -23.97 8.69
N TRP A 320 33.03 -22.72 9.10
CA TRP A 320 32.89 -22.39 10.51
C TRP A 320 31.63 -23.03 11.11
N PHE A 321 30.47 -22.89 10.47
CA PHE A 321 29.23 -23.52 10.95
C PHE A 321 29.31 -25.05 10.93
N ALA A 322 29.95 -25.66 9.94
CA ALA A 322 30.13 -27.11 9.87
C ALA A 322 30.96 -27.69 11.03
N LYS A 323 31.84 -26.89 11.64
CA LYS A 323 32.66 -27.29 12.79
C LYS A 323 31.96 -27.10 14.14
N HIS A 324 30.84 -26.39 14.18
CA HIS A 324 30.14 -26.06 15.41
C HIS A 324 28.75 -26.71 15.45
N SER A 325 28.38 -27.24 16.60
CA SER A 325 27.03 -27.74 16.84
C SER A 325 26.15 -26.61 17.37
N PHE A 326 25.03 -26.36 16.72
CA PHE A 326 24.01 -25.40 17.14
C PHE A 326 22.62 -25.93 16.79
N ARG A 327 21.61 -25.38 17.46
CA ARG A 327 20.21 -25.72 17.24
C ARG A 327 19.64 -24.85 16.13
N THR A 328 19.16 -25.48 15.07
CA THR A 328 18.30 -24.82 14.08
C THR A 328 16.89 -24.71 14.66
N PRO A 329 16.26 -23.52 14.64
CA PRO A 329 14.86 -23.40 15.01
C PRO A 329 13.99 -24.31 14.14
N ASP A 330 12.89 -24.77 14.71
CA ASP A 330 11.92 -25.60 13.99
C ASP A 330 10.51 -25.03 14.14
N ALA A 331 9.58 -25.48 13.30
CA ALA A 331 8.19 -25.08 13.41
C ALA A 331 7.54 -25.62 14.69
N ARG A 332 6.46 -24.96 15.12
CA ARG A 332 5.49 -25.51 16.08
C ARG A 332 5.03 -26.88 15.59
N GLU A 333 4.70 -27.78 16.51
CA GLU A 333 4.31 -29.14 16.17
C GLU A 333 3.04 -29.20 15.31
N HIS A 334 2.07 -28.32 15.61
CA HIS A 334 0.82 -28.21 14.88
C HIS A 334 0.40 -26.75 14.72
N TYR A 335 -0.37 -26.49 13.66
CA TYR A 335 -1.13 -25.25 13.52
C TYR A 335 -2.33 -25.25 14.47
N ASP A 336 -2.49 -24.19 15.25
CA ASP A 336 -3.51 -24.11 16.32
C ASP A 336 -4.58 -23.03 16.10
N GLY A 337 -4.77 -22.58 14.86
CA GLY A 337 -5.91 -21.70 14.52
C GLY A 337 -5.64 -20.21 14.65
N ASP A 338 -4.38 -19.78 14.68
CA ASP A 338 -4.00 -18.35 14.82
C ASP A 338 -4.62 -17.40 13.78
N LEU A 339 -5.09 -17.92 12.65
CA LEU A 339 -5.70 -17.10 11.59
C LEU A 339 -7.15 -16.70 11.90
N GLU A 340 -7.80 -17.34 12.88
CA GLU A 340 -9.18 -17.04 13.28
C GLU A 340 -9.37 -15.55 13.65
N VAL A 341 -8.36 -14.93 14.25
CA VAL A 341 -8.38 -13.50 14.65
C VAL A 341 -8.53 -12.55 13.45
N MET A 342 -8.21 -13.00 12.23
CA MET A 342 -8.33 -12.21 11.00
C MET A 342 -9.76 -12.18 10.43
N LYS A 343 -10.72 -12.91 11.04
CA LYS A 343 -12.13 -12.90 10.62
C LYS A 343 -12.84 -11.62 11.03
N ASP A 344 -12.49 -11.06 12.18
CA ASP A 344 -13.05 -9.79 12.65
C ASP A 344 -12.68 -8.64 11.69
N ARG A 345 -13.56 -7.66 11.52
CA ARG A 345 -13.29 -6.49 10.67
C ARG A 345 -13.90 -5.22 11.24
N ILE A 346 -13.20 -4.12 11.10
CA ILE A 346 -13.79 -2.79 11.23
C ILE A 346 -14.70 -2.54 10.03
N SER A 347 -15.71 -1.67 10.20
CA SER A 347 -16.54 -1.23 9.09
C SER A 347 -16.20 0.19 8.64
N LEU A 348 -16.17 0.40 7.34
CA LEU A 348 -16.05 1.71 6.69
C LEU A 348 -17.40 2.31 6.30
N ARG A 349 -18.52 1.72 6.71
CA ARG A 349 -19.88 2.20 6.44
C ARG A 349 -20.27 3.40 7.30
N ASP A 350 -21.29 4.13 6.84
CA ASP A 350 -21.85 5.32 7.47
C ASP A 350 -20.81 6.43 7.70
N ARG A 351 -19.97 6.68 6.70
CA ARG A 351 -18.93 7.72 6.77
C ARG A 351 -18.43 8.20 5.43
N THR A 352 -17.79 9.35 5.47
CA THR A 352 -17.03 9.89 4.35
C THR A 352 -15.59 9.41 4.42
N LEU A 353 -15.10 8.83 3.33
CA LEU A 353 -13.71 8.45 3.10
C LEU A 353 -13.08 9.46 2.15
N GLN A 354 -11.78 9.73 2.31
CA GLN A 354 -11.01 10.52 1.35
C GLN A 354 -10.11 9.56 0.58
N VAL A 355 -10.24 9.58 -0.75
CA VAL A 355 -9.51 8.64 -1.63
C VAL A 355 -8.82 9.43 -2.73
N ILE A 356 -7.53 9.16 -2.93
CA ILE A 356 -6.76 9.65 -4.06
C ILE A 356 -6.82 8.60 -5.16
N VAL A 357 -7.18 9.02 -6.37
CA VAL A 357 -7.33 8.13 -7.53
C VAL A 357 -6.13 8.28 -8.44
N LYS A 358 -5.58 7.16 -8.91
CA LYS A 358 -4.51 7.11 -9.92
C LYS A 358 -4.87 6.11 -11.00
N LEU A 359 -4.69 6.49 -12.26
CA LEU A 359 -4.83 5.62 -13.43
C LEU A 359 -3.55 5.70 -14.24
N THR A 360 -2.93 4.55 -14.50
CA THR A 360 -1.64 4.47 -15.18
C THR A 360 -1.59 3.25 -16.07
N ASN A 361 -1.05 3.42 -17.29
CA ASN A 361 -0.76 2.33 -18.20
C ASN A 361 0.75 2.20 -18.34
N ILE A 362 1.27 0.98 -18.22
CA ILE A 362 2.60 0.63 -18.71
C ILE A 362 2.41 0.13 -20.14
N VAL A 363 3.10 0.75 -21.10
CA VAL A 363 3.00 0.49 -22.54
C VAL A 363 4.39 0.10 -23.03
N LEU A 364 4.48 -1.06 -23.67
CA LEU A 364 5.70 -1.58 -24.27
C LEU A 364 5.51 -1.71 -25.79
N THR A 365 6.54 -1.37 -26.55
CA THR A 365 6.56 -1.50 -28.01
C THR A 365 7.77 -2.30 -28.46
N PRO A 366 7.81 -2.83 -29.70
CA PRO A 366 9.00 -3.50 -30.21
C PRO A 366 10.28 -2.65 -30.11
N GLU A 367 10.16 -1.32 -30.18
CA GLU A 367 11.27 -0.37 -30.05
C GLU A 367 11.68 -0.12 -28.60
N SER A 368 10.75 -0.27 -27.65
CA SER A 368 10.98 -0.17 -26.20
C SER A 368 10.33 -1.35 -25.48
N PRO A 369 10.94 -2.55 -25.57
CA PRO A 369 10.27 -3.81 -25.21
C PRO A 369 10.36 -4.17 -23.73
N ARG A 370 11.04 -3.36 -22.90
CA ARG A 370 11.34 -3.66 -21.49
C ARG A 370 10.88 -2.52 -20.59
N TYR A 371 10.21 -2.87 -19.50
CA TYR A 371 9.96 -2.00 -18.36
C TYR A 371 10.95 -2.32 -17.25
N SER A 372 11.66 -1.31 -16.74
CA SER A 372 12.72 -1.47 -15.74
C SER A 372 12.23 -1.66 -14.30
N GLY A 373 10.93 -1.52 -14.05
CA GLY A 373 10.35 -1.59 -12.70
C GLY A 373 10.36 -0.26 -11.96
N GLU A 374 9.97 -0.30 -10.69
CA GLU A 374 9.99 0.84 -9.77
C GLU A 374 10.95 0.58 -8.60
N GLY A 375 11.48 1.65 -8.00
CA GLY A 375 12.22 1.55 -6.74
C GLY A 375 11.31 1.23 -5.55
N TRP A 376 11.90 0.85 -4.42
CA TRP A 376 11.17 0.68 -3.16
C TRP A 376 10.58 2.01 -2.67
N HIS A 377 9.26 2.04 -2.48
CA HIS A 377 8.57 3.24 -2.00
C HIS A 377 7.29 2.88 -1.24
N VAL A 378 6.78 3.87 -0.52
CA VAL A 378 5.40 3.94 -0.01
C VAL A 378 4.67 5.06 -0.75
N GLU A 379 3.35 5.09 -0.71
CA GLU A 379 2.56 6.08 -1.44
C GLU A 379 2.45 7.41 -0.66
N GLY A 380 2.63 8.52 -1.37
CA GLY A 380 2.47 9.88 -0.85
C GLY A 380 3.51 10.30 0.20
N MET A 381 3.17 11.36 0.93
CA MET A 381 3.95 12.00 1.99
C MET A 381 3.05 12.19 3.24
N PRO A 382 3.59 12.65 4.39
CA PRO A 382 2.80 12.68 5.63
C PRO A 382 1.59 13.61 5.63
N ASN A 383 1.56 14.56 4.70
CA ASN A 383 0.45 15.48 4.46
C ASN A 383 -0.75 14.83 3.74
N GLU A 384 -0.57 13.72 3.01
CA GLU A 384 -1.68 12.94 2.44
C GLU A 384 -2.28 11.95 3.44
N THR A 385 -1.52 11.54 4.47
CA THR A 385 -1.96 10.57 5.49
C THR A 385 -2.50 9.26 4.90
N ILE A 386 -1.90 8.72 3.84
CA ILE A 386 -2.33 7.47 3.20
C ILE A 386 -2.01 6.28 4.11
N VAL A 387 -3.03 5.50 4.47
CA VAL A 387 -2.92 4.35 5.39
C VAL A 387 -3.07 3.00 4.69
N SER A 388 -3.76 2.95 3.56
CA SER A 388 -3.97 1.73 2.81
C SER A 388 -4.03 1.99 1.30
N ASN A 389 -3.57 1.02 0.55
CA ASN A 389 -3.54 1.04 -0.91
C ASN A 389 -4.41 -0.08 -1.46
N PHE A 390 -5.08 0.19 -2.57
CA PHE A 390 -5.76 -0.81 -3.40
C PHE A 390 -5.29 -0.62 -4.84
N VAL A 391 -4.89 -1.72 -5.49
CA VAL A 391 -4.38 -1.73 -6.86
C VAL A 391 -5.14 -2.79 -7.65
N TYR A 392 -5.70 -2.40 -8.79
CA TYR A 392 -6.44 -3.25 -9.70
C TYR A 392 -5.80 -3.23 -11.08
N TYR A 393 -5.30 -4.39 -11.51
CA TYR A 393 -4.75 -4.65 -12.83
C TYR A 393 -5.90 -4.97 -13.79
N TYR A 394 -6.55 -3.93 -14.32
CA TYR A 394 -7.80 -4.08 -15.05
C TYR A 394 -7.63 -4.60 -16.47
N ASP A 395 -6.42 -4.52 -17.02
CA ASP A 395 -6.11 -5.07 -18.34
C ASP A 395 -4.61 -5.36 -18.49
N SER A 396 -4.25 -6.47 -19.13
CA SER A 396 -2.86 -6.82 -19.39
C SER A 396 -2.78 -7.75 -20.59
N GLU A 397 -1.92 -7.41 -21.55
CA GLU A 397 -1.78 -8.12 -22.81
C GLU A 397 -0.32 -8.09 -23.29
N ASN A 398 0.14 -9.22 -23.84
CA ASN A 398 1.46 -9.38 -24.46
C ASN A 398 2.66 -8.95 -23.58
N VAL A 399 2.61 -9.25 -22.28
CA VAL A 399 3.71 -9.00 -21.35
C VAL A 399 4.07 -10.29 -20.61
N THR A 400 5.34 -10.44 -20.24
CA THR A 400 5.80 -11.54 -19.39
C THR A 400 5.18 -11.44 -17.99
N GLU A 401 5.36 -12.49 -17.18
CA GLU A 401 4.99 -12.42 -15.76
C GLU A 401 5.67 -11.20 -15.10
N SER A 402 4.87 -10.41 -14.39
CA SER A 402 5.32 -9.28 -13.59
C SER A 402 4.86 -9.47 -12.15
N ARG A 403 5.56 -8.84 -11.21
CA ARG A 403 5.37 -9.04 -9.77
C ARG A 403 5.45 -7.73 -9.01
N MET A 404 4.64 -7.60 -7.97
CA MET A 404 4.74 -6.54 -6.96
C MET A 404 5.36 -7.13 -5.70
N ALA A 405 6.60 -6.74 -5.41
CA ALA A 405 7.32 -7.19 -4.22
C ALA A 405 7.09 -6.25 -3.03
N PHE A 406 7.10 -6.81 -1.84
CA PHE A 406 6.86 -6.10 -0.58
C PHE A 406 8.02 -6.29 0.40
N ARG A 407 8.32 -5.23 1.14
CA ARG A 407 9.23 -5.28 2.30
C ARG A 407 8.72 -4.40 3.43
N ARG A 408 9.11 -4.72 4.65
CA ARG A 408 8.70 -3.97 5.86
C ARG A 408 9.89 -3.62 6.73
N ALA A 409 9.84 -2.46 7.37
CA ALA A 409 10.78 -2.09 8.42
C ALA A 409 10.53 -2.94 9.67
N ILE A 410 11.61 -3.37 10.32
CA ILE A 410 11.55 -4.21 11.52
C ILE A 410 12.30 -3.61 12.70
N SER A 411 11.91 -3.97 13.92
CA SER A 411 12.66 -3.63 15.13
C SER A 411 13.97 -4.40 15.19
N LYS A 412 14.88 -3.97 16.05
CA LYS A 412 16.01 -4.84 16.42
C LYS A 412 15.47 -6.13 17.07
N PRO A 413 16.05 -7.31 16.79
CA PRO A 413 15.76 -8.51 17.58
C PRO A 413 16.07 -8.28 19.06
N ARG A 414 15.12 -8.59 19.95
CA ARG A 414 15.19 -8.25 21.38
C ARG A 414 16.13 -9.16 22.19
N ASP A 415 16.18 -10.45 21.86
CA ASP A 415 16.81 -11.49 22.68
C ASP A 415 18.26 -11.81 22.27
N HIS A 416 18.92 -10.90 21.54
CA HIS A 416 20.28 -11.10 21.07
C HIS A 416 21.22 -9.99 21.53
N ASP A 417 22.32 -10.42 22.15
CA ASP A 417 23.37 -9.54 22.64
C ASP A 417 24.31 -9.11 21.51
N GLN A 418 25.19 -8.15 21.82
CA GLN A 418 26.07 -7.55 20.81
C GLN A 418 27.01 -8.54 20.12
N GLY A 419 27.35 -9.66 20.79
CA GLY A 419 28.23 -10.70 20.28
C GLY A 419 27.55 -11.76 19.41
N ASP A 420 26.21 -11.76 19.32
CA ASP A 420 25.41 -12.84 18.73
C ASP A 420 25.38 -12.82 17.19
N VAL A 421 26.50 -12.47 16.54
CA VAL A 421 26.59 -12.32 15.08
C VAL A 421 26.18 -13.61 14.34
N ALA A 422 26.55 -14.77 14.87
CA ALA A 422 26.17 -16.06 14.30
C ALA A 422 24.65 -16.32 14.45
N CYS A 423 24.06 -16.02 15.60
CA CYS A 423 22.60 -16.14 15.81
C CYS A 423 21.85 -15.23 14.85
N MET A 424 22.26 -13.96 14.74
CA MET A 424 21.63 -12.97 13.88
C MET A 424 21.68 -13.37 12.40
N ARG A 425 22.80 -13.95 11.96
CA ARG A 425 22.95 -14.48 10.61
C ARG A 425 22.06 -15.69 10.37
N VAL A 426 22.08 -16.68 11.26
CA VAL A 426 21.29 -17.91 11.09
C VAL A 426 19.79 -17.63 11.16
N LEU A 427 19.35 -16.86 12.16
CA LEU A 427 17.94 -16.62 12.41
C LEU A 427 17.34 -15.61 11.43
N TYR A 428 18.03 -14.50 11.14
CA TYR A 428 17.44 -13.35 10.45
C TYR A 428 18.19 -12.95 9.17
N ASN A 429 19.26 -13.66 8.79
CA ASN A 429 20.22 -13.25 7.74
C ASN A 429 20.76 -11.83 7.96
N MET A 430 21.02 -11.49 9.23
CA MET A 430 21.52 -10.17 9.62
C MET A 430 22.97 -10.25 10.09
N VAL A 431 23.79 -9.33 9.57
CA VAL A 431 25.16 -9.07 10.03
C VAL A 431 25.25 -7.63 10.53
N PRO A 432 26.32 -7.24 11.24
CA PRO A 432 26.49 -5.85 11.66
C PRO A 432 26.34 -4.91 10.47
N ARG A 433 25.55 -3.84 10.65
CA ARG A 433 25.17 -2.83 9.65
C ARG A 433 24.19 -3.29 8.57
N SER A 434 23.66 -4.52 8.62
CA SER A 434 22.50 -4.89 7.80
C SER A 434 21.34 -3.93 8.04
N PRO A 435 20.56 -3.54 7.01
CA PRO A 435 19.38 -2.71 7.22
C PRO A 435 18.31 -3.48 8.01
N LEU A 436 17.61 -2.79 8.92
CA LEU A 436 16.49 -3.33 9.69
C LEU A 436 15.20 -3.36 8.84
N VAL A 437 15.24 -4.18 7.79
CA VAL A 437 14.15 -4.41 6.83
C VAL A 437 14.10 -5.88 6.44
N GLN A 438 12.90 -6.39 6.18
CA GLN A 438 12.71 -7.74 5.65
C GLN A 438 11.82 -7.72 4.41
N ASP A 439 12.24 -8.42 3.38
CA ASP A 439 11.38 -8.76 2.24
C ASP A 439 10.35 -9.79 2.74
N VAL A 440 9.07 -9.52 2.49
CA VAL A 440 7.95 -10.35 3.00
C VAL A 440 7.22 -11.13 1.91
N GLY A 441 7.74 -11.06 0.68
CA GLY A 441 7.21 -11.77 -0.48
C GLY A 441 6.68 -10.81 -1.54
N ASP A 442 6.09 -11.39 -2.57
CA ASP A 442 5.59 -10.69 -3.74
C ASP A 442 4.31 -11.34 -4.27
N VAL A 443 3.58 -10.61 -5.11
CA VAL A 443 2.37 -11.10 -5.77
C VAL A 443 2.51 -10.94 -7.27
N ILE A 444 2.14 -11.97 -8.04
CA ILE A 444 2.07 -11.88 -9.51
C ILE A 444 1.03 -10.82 -9.89
N THR A 445 1.35 -9.91 -10.81
CA THR A 445 0.49 -8.81 -11.25
C THR A 445 -0.07 -9.10 -12.64
N LYS A 446 -1.24 -9.74 -12.68
CA LYS A 446 -1.92 -10.18 -13.91
C LYS A 446 -3.28 -9.52 -14.05
N ALA A 447 -3.86 -9.55 -15.25
CA ALA A 447 -5.21 -9.03 -15.51
C ALA A 447 -6.23 -9.60 -14.50
N HIS A 448 -7.19 -8.77 -14.11
CA HIS A 448 -8.24 -9.02 -13.12
C HIS A 448 -7.79 -9.05 -11.66
N ARG A 449 -6.49 -9.06 -11.37
CA ARG A 449 -6.00 -9.12 -10.00
C ARG A 449 -6.16 -7.78 -9.27
N CYS A 450 -6.75 -7.86 -8.09
CA CYS A 450 -6.80 -6.81 -7.09
C CYS A 450 -5.82 -7.13 -5.96
N VAL A 451 -5.11 -6.13 -5.46
CA VAL A 451 -4.21 -6.27 -4.30
C VAL A 451 -4.46 -5.09 -3.37
N ALA A 452 -4.65 -5.35 -2.08
CA ALA A 452 -4.72 -4.32 -1.04
C ALA A 452 -3.68 -4.57 0.04
N PHE A 453 -3.05 -3.51 0.52
CA PHE A 453 -1.95 -3.59 1.47
C PHE A 453 -1.82 -2.27 2.25
N PRO A 454 -1.26 -2.30 3.47
CA PRO A 454 -1.07 -1.09 4.25
C PRO A 454 0.05 -0.25 3.64
N ASN A 455 -0.06 1.08 3.77
CA ASN A 455 1.02 1.98 3.34
C ASN A 455 2.27 1.89 4.25
N LEU A 456 2.24 1.04 5.28
CA LEU A 456 3.39 0.67 6.11
C LEU A 456 4.41 -0.18 5.36
N TYR A 457 3.98 -0.92 4.35
CA TYR A 457 4.84 -1.81 3.58
C TYR A 457 5.34 -1.08 2.35
N GLN A 458 6.65 -1.11 2.15
CA GLN A 458 7.21 -0.68 0.89
C GLN A 458 6.87 -1.69 -0.17
N ARG A 459 6.48 -1.18 -1.34
CA ARG A 459 6.31 -1.99 -2.53
C ARG A 459 7.32 -1.58 -3.61
N ARG A 460 7.50 -2.47 -4.57
CA ARG A 460 8.07 -2.15 -5.87
C ARG A 460 7.42 -2.99 -6.97
N CYS A 461 7.26 -2.41 -8.15
CA CYS A 461 6.96 -3.16 -9.35
C CYS A 461 8.28 -3.76 -9.89
N GLN A 462 8.34 -5.06 -10.14
CA GLN A 462 9.51 -5.71 -10.71
C GLN A 462 9.60 -5.45 -12.23
N PRO A 463 10.80 -5.57 -12.83
CA PRO A 463 10.96 -5.45 -14.28
C PRO A 463 10.18 -6.53 -15.03
N PHE A 464 9.70 -6.21 -16.23
CA PHE A 464 9.08 -7.17 -17.15
C PHE A 464 9.22 -6.71 -18.60
N GLU A 465 8.91 -7.57 -19.56
CA GLU A 465 9.10 -7.29 -20.98
C GLU A 465 7.94 -7.82 -21.84
N LEU A 466 8.00 -7.56 -23.15
CA LEU A 466 7.07 -8.13 -24.11
C LEU A 466 7.19 -9.66 -24.18
N GLN A 467 6.04 -10.35 -24.20
CA GLN A 467 6.02 -11.79 -24.40
C GLN A 467 6.31 -12.18 -25.86
N ASP A 468 5.65 -11.52 -26.81
CA ASP A 468 5.94 -11.51 -28.24
C ASP A 468 6.60 -10.16 -28.58
N PRO A 469 7.93 -10.10 -28.77
CA PRO A 469 8.66 -8.86 -29.04
C PRO A 469 8.27 -8.16 -30.34
N THR A 470 7.49 -8.80 -31.22
CA THR A 470 7.05 -8.24 -32.51
C THR A 470 5.77 -7.43 -32.40
N LYS A 471 5.06 -7.50 -31.26
CA LYS A 471 3.78 -6.82 -31.05
C LYS A 471 3.87 -5.89 -29.84
N PRO A 472 3.10 -4.79 -29.80
CA PRO A 472 2.96 -4.00 -28.59
C PRO A 472 2.31 -4.80 -27.47
N GLY A 473 2.50 -4.36 -26.23
CA GLY A 473 1.91 -4.95 -25.04
C GLY A 473 1.66 -3.89 -23.98
N HIS A 474 0.80 -4.20 -23.02
CA HIS A 474 0.44 -3.24 -21.97
C HIS A 474 0.04 -3.89 -20.65
N MET A 475 0.06 -3.05 -19.62
CA MET A 475 -0.53 -3.31 -18.32
C MET A 475 -1.23 -2.05 -17.84
N LYS A 476 -2.53 -2.13 -17.59
CA LYS A 476 -3.36 -0.99 -17.19
C LYS A 476 -3.83 -1.13 -15.76
N ILE A 477 -3.66 -0.06 -14.98
CA ILE A 477 -3.71 -0.11 -13.52
C ILE A 477 -4.58 1.02 -12.99
N LEU A 478 -5.55 0.68 -12.14
CA LEU A 478 -6.28 1.60 -11.27
C LEU A 478 -5.75 1.45 -9.85
N SER A 479 -5.27 2.54 -9.25
CA SER A 479 -4.89 2.59 -7.84
C SER A 479 -5.80 3.54 -7.07
N LEU A 480 -6.23 3.10 -5.89
CA LEU A 480 -7.00 3.88 -4.93
C LEU A 480 -6.20 3.95 -3.63
N PHE A 481 -5.85 5.17 -3.22
CA PHE A 481 -5.10 5.39 -1.98
C PHE A 481 -6.04 5.95 -0.92
N LEU A 482 -6.26 5.17 0.14
CA LEU A 482 -7.14 5.53 1.24
C LEU A 482 -6.36 6.40 2.23
N VAL A 483 -6.81 7.65 2.35
CA VAL A 483 -6.41 8.57 3.42
C VAL A 483 -6.96 8.09 4.75
N ASP A 484 -6.23 8.30 5.84
CA ASP A 484 -6.63 7.88 7.18
C ASP A 484 -8.06 8.34 7.48
N PRO A 485 -9.01 7.41 7.65
CA PRO A 485 -10.41 7.75 7.80
C PRO A 485 -10.75 8.28 9.22
N THR A 486 -9.76 8.45 10.09
CA THR A 486 -9.86 9.16 11.37
C THR A 486 -9.40 10.63 11.30
N TRP A 487 -8.77 11.02 10.18
CA TRP A 487 -8.29 12.37 9.93
C TRP A 487 -8.95 12.96 8.68
N ARG A 488 -8.86 14.29 8.56
CA ARG A 488 -9.28 14.99 7.34
C ARG A 488 -8.16 15.86 6.82
N VAL A 489 -7.89 15.71 5.54
CA VAL A 489 -7.05 16.62 4.76
C VAL A 489 -7.92 17.44 3.79
N PRO A 490 -7.45 18.59 3.28
CA PRO A 490 -8.17 19.31 2.25
C PRO A 490 -8.41 18.43 1.01
N SER A 491 -9.62 18.48 0.45
CA SER A 491 -10.04 17.65 -0.69
C SER A 491 -10.68 18.46 -1.81
N ALA A 492 -11.08 17.79 -2.89
CA ALA A 492 -11.84 18.37 -3.99
C ALA A 492 -13.22 18.92 -3.56
N SER A 493 -13.68 18.65 -2.33
CA SER A 493 -14.85 19.32 -1.74
C SER A 493 -14.52 20.74 -1.26
N ASP A 494 -13.27 21.00 -0.87
CA ASP A 494 -12.82 22.29 -0.33
C ASP A 494 -12.15 23.16 -1.40
N VAL A 495 -11.50 22.51 -2.37
CA VAL A 495 -10.75 23.16 -3.44
C VAL A 495 -11.59 23.17 -4.71
N ALA A 496 -11.76 24.33 -5.32
CA ALA A 496 -12.40 24.43 -6.64
C ALA A 496 -11.44 23.93 -7.74
N PRO A 497 -11.95 23.45 -8.90
CA PRO A 497 -11.10 23.01 -10.00
C PRO A 497 -10.01 24.04 -10.34
N GLN A 498 -8.76 23.57 -10.44
CA GLN A 498 -7.59 24.44 -10.60
C GLN A 498 -7.22 24.62 -12.08
N GLN A 499 -7.79 23.84 -12.98
CA GLN A 499 -7.50 23.82 -14.41
C GLN A 499 -8.04 25.09 -15.10
N GLN A 500 -7.17 25.88 -15.73
CA GLN A 500 -7.62 27.02 -16.56
C GLN A 500 -8.55 26.59 -17.69
N SER A 501 -8.25 25.46 -18.35
CA SER A 501 -9.08 24.92 -19.43
C SER A 501 -10.51 24.62 -18.98
N TRP A 502 -10.72 24.14 -17.75
CA TRP A 502 -12.06 23.89 -17.24
C TRP A 502 -12.83 25.18 -16.98
N VAL A 503 -12.14 26.26 -16.60
CA VAL A 503 -12.78 27.59 -16.47
C VAL A 503 -13.21 28.09 -17.84
N ILE A 504 -12.39 27.92 -18.88
CA ILE A 504 -12.75 28.26 -20.26
C ILE A 504 -13.96 27.45 -20.71
N ASP A 505 -13.96 26.14 -20.49
CA ASP A 505 -15.08 25.25 -20.84
C ASP A 505 -16.36 25.64 -20.09
N ALA A 506 -16.26 26.02 -18.81
CA ALA A 506 -17.39 26.52 -18.03
C ALA A 506 -17.92 27.86 -18.56
N MET A 507 -17.05 28.79 -18.95
CA MET A 507 -17.45 30.08 -19.54
C MET A 507 -18.15 29.87 -20.89
N ARG A 508 -17.62 28.98 -21.75
CA ARG A 508 -18.26 28.59 -23.01
C ARG A 508 -19.62 27.92 -22.79
N GLY A 509 -19.72 27.09 -21.75
CA GLY A 509 -20.93 26.36 -21.37
C GLY A 509 -21.98 27.18 -20.61
N ALA A 510 -21.72 28.46 -20.30
CA ALA A 510 -22.60 29.30 -19.45
C ALA A 510 -23.97 29.65 -20.09
N GLY A 511 -24.25 29.13 -21.28
CA GLY A 511 -25.53 29.29 -22.00
C GLY A 511 -25.61 30.59 -22.79
N ALA A 512 -26.52 30.63 -23.77
CA ALA A 512 -26.63 31.73 -24.75
C ALA A 512 -26.92 33.11 -24.14
N ASN A 513 -27.50 33.16 -22.93
CA ASN A 513 -27.83 34.41 -22.24
C ASN A 513 -26.68 34.95 -21.38
N SER A 514 -25.56 34.23 -21.27
CA SER A 514 -24.39 34.67 -20.52
C SER A 514 -23.57 35.72 -21.30
N LEU A 515 -22.99 36.69 -20.59
CA LEU A 515 -22.02 37.62 -21.20
C LEU A 515 -20.80 36.88 -21.76
N PHE A 516 -20.43 35.74 -21.18
CA PHE A 516 -19.32 34.90 -21.67
C PHE A 516 -19.58 34.33 -23.06
N ALA A 517 -20.83 34.04 -23.42
CA ALA A 517 -21.19 33.52 -24.74
C ALA A 517 -20.99 34.55 -25.87
N ARG A 518 -20.79 35.83 -25.53
CA ARG A 518 -20.53 36.93 -26.48
C ARG A 518 -19.05 37.22 -26.67
N LEU A 519 -18.18 36.60 -25.89
CA LEU A 519 -16.74 36.86 -25.92
C LEU A 519 -16.05 35.86 -26.86
N PRO A 520 -15.11 36.30 -27.70
CA PRO A 520 -14.23 35.40 -28.45
C PRO A 520 -13.37 34.53 -27.51
N ASP A 521 -12.93 33.38 -28.02
CA ASP A 521 -12.12 32.42 -27.27
C ASP A 521 -10.81 33.01 -26.74
N GLU A 522 -10.21 33.95 -27.48
CA GLU A 522 -8.99 34.65 -27.08
C GLU A 522 -9.22 35.48 -25.82
N ILE A 523 -10.40 36.10 -25.69
CA ILE A 523 -10.76 36.88 -24.50
C ILE A 523 -11.07 35.95 -23.33
N LEU A 524 -11.74 34.82 -23.57
CA LEU A 524 -11.96 33.81 -22.53
C LEU A 524 -10.63 33.25 -22.00
N ALA A 525 -9.66 33.01 -22.89
CA ALA A 525 -8.31 32.59 -22.52
C ALA A 525 -7.60 33.64 -21.67
N VAL A 526 -7.64 34.92 -22.08
CA VAL A 526 -7.07 36.03 -21.29
C VAL A 526 -7.74 36.17 -19.92
N ILE A 527 -9.05 35.96 -19.82
CA ILE A 527 -9.76 35.96 -18.53
C ILE A 527 -9.23 34.82 -17.66
N ALA A 528 -9.14 33.60 -18.19
CA ALA A 528 -8.66 32.45 -17.44
C ALA A 528 -7.18 32.58 -17.01
N GLU A 529 -6.34 33.20 -17.84
CA GLU A 529 -4.94 33.49 -17.54
C GLU A 529 -4.78 34.47 -16.37
N ARG A 530 -5.70 35.43 -16.23
CA ARG A 530 -5.70 36.43 -15.14
C ARG A 530 -6.22 35.90 -13.80
N LEU A 531 -6.69 34.65 -13.73
CA LEU A 531 -7.10 34.03 -12.49
C LEU A 531 -5.89 33.36 -11.81
N ASP A 532 -5.22 34.10 -10.92
CA ASP A 532 -3.98 33.66 -10.25
C ASP A 532 -4.10 32.29 -9.53
N GLU A 533 -5.28 31.96 -9.02
CA GLU A 533 -5.53 30.65 -8.38
C GLU A 533 -5.68 29.47 -9.34
N LYS A 534 -5.76 29.72 -10.66
CA LYS A 534 -5.87 28.70 -11.70
C LYS A 534 -4.51 28.47 -12.33
N MET A 535 -4.30 27.26 -12.84
CA MET A 535 -3.04 26.86 -13.47
C MET A 535 -3.28 26.34 -14.88
N SER A 536 -2.39 26.76 -15.78
CA SER A 536 -2.28 26.17 -17.11
C SER A 536 -1.76 24.73 -17.01
N ARG A 537 -1.92 23.94 -18.08
CA ARG A 537 -1.38 22.57 -18.15
C ARG A 537 0.14 22.56 -17.93
N SER A 538 0.87 23.42 -18.64
CA SER A 538 2.34 23.53 -18.52
C SER A 538 2.78 23.94 -17.11
N GLU A 539 2.02 24.81 -16.44
CA GLU A 539 2.32 25.18 -15.05
C GLU A 539 2.06 24.02 -14.07
N ALA A 540 0.96 23.29 -14.25
CA ALA A 540 0.67 22.09 -13.46
C ALA A 540 1.76 21.03 -13.60
N GLU A 541 2.30 20.84 -14.80
CA GLU A 541 3.43 19.94 -15.07
C GLU A 541 4.71 20.40 -14.36
N LYS A 542 5.01 21.70 -14.36
CA LYS A 542 6.14 22.24 -13.58
C LYS A 542 5.98 21.99 -12.08
N TYR A 543 4.77 22.07 -11.54
CA TYR A 543 4.52 21.74 -10.13
C TYR A 543 4.62 20.25 -9.86
N ARG A 544 4.08 19.41 -10.74
CA ARG A 544 4.23 17.96 -10.69
C ARG A 544 5.70 17.57 -10.63
N ASP A 545 6.55 18.15 -11.48
CA ASP A 545 7.97 17.82 -11.51
C ASP A 545 8.68 18.25 -10.22
N LYS A 546 8.32 19.42 -9.66
CA LYS A 546 8.82 19.87 -8.34
C LYS A 546 8.35 18.96 -7.20
N MET A 547 7.09 18.58 -7.19
CA MET A 547 6.51 17.64 -6.23
C MET A 547 7.13 16.25 -6.34
N GLY A 548 7.42 15.80 -7.57
CA GLY A 548 8.12 14.55 -7.84
C GLY A 548 9.54 14.57 -7.29
N ALA A 549 10.29 15.65 -7.52
CA ALA A 549 11.63 15.82 -6.96
C ALA A 549 11.61 15.84 -5.42
N GLU A 550 10.63 16.51 -4.81
CA GLU A 550 10.44 16.51 -3.36
C GLU A 550 10.10 15.11 -2.84
N SER A 551 9.23 14.38 -3.53
CA SER A 551 8.85 13.01 -3.17
C SER A 551 10.04 12.06 -3.26
N VAL A 552 10.88 12.15 -4.29
CA VAL A 552 12.10 11.34 -4.44
C VAL A 552 13.10 11.62 -3.32
N ALA A 553 13.32 12.90 -3.00
CA ALA A 553 14.19 13.29 -1.88
C ALA A 553 13.65 12.74 -0.55
N PHE A 554 12.34 12.88 -0.32
CA PHE A 554 11.69 12.40 0.89
C PHE A 554 11.73 10.86 1.00
N VAL A 555 11.45 10.11 -0.07
CA VAL A 555 11.57 8.65 -0.08
C VAL A 555 13.00 8.22 0.25
N THR A 556 14.00 8.93 -0.27
CA THR A 556 15.42 8.65 0.03
C THR A 556 15.75 8.84 1.51
N GLU A 557 15.23 9.91 2.14
CA GLU A 557 15.40 10.17 3.57
C GLU A 557 14.63 9.17 4.43
N ASN A 558 13.35 8.92 4.10
CA ASN A 558 12.50 7.96 4.79
C ASN A 558 13.07 6.53 4.70
N ASN A 559 13.67 6.16 3.58
CA ASN A 559 14.41 4.90 3.46
C ASN A 559 15.50 4.83 4.52
N LYS A 560 16.39 5.83 4.59
CA LYS A 560 17.48 5.85 5.58
C LYS A 560 16.98 5.82 7.03
N ASP A 561 15.91 6.55 7.33
CA ASP A 561 15.47 6.78 8.70
C ASP A 561 14.55 5.68 9.26
N ILE A 562 13.84 4.95 8.39
CA ILE A 562 12.84 3.95 8.79
C ILE A 562 13.25 2.54 8.36
N PHE A 563 13.53 2.35 7.07
CA PHE A 563 13.72 1.02 6.45
C PHE A 563 15.19 0.55 6.45
N GLU A 564 16.13 1.44 6.17
CA GLU A 564 17.55 1.17 6.01
C GLU A 564 18.35 1.60 7.25
N VAL A 565 17.68 1.72 8.39
CA VAL A 565 18.33 1.91 9.68
C VAL A 565 19.24 0.72 9.91
N GLU A 566 20.55 1.00 9.97
CA GLU A 566 21.55 -0.03 10.20
C GLU A 566 21.31 -0.72 11.55
N TYR A 567 21.34 -2.05 11.52
CA TYR A 567 21.51 -2.87 12.70
C TYR A 567 22.87 -2.56 13.31
N ARG A 568 22.87 -1.76 14.37
CA ARG A 568 24.05 -1.44 15.16
C ARG A 568 24.04 -2.25 16.45
N LEU A 569 25.17 -2.86 16.74
CA LEU A 569 25.52 -3.28 18.08
C LEU A 569 25.64 -1.98 18.89
N ASN A 570 24.91 -1.82 19.99
CA ASN A 570 24.85 -0.54 20.71
C ASN A 570 26.27 -0.09 21.10
N GLY A 571 26.78 0.98 20.48
CA GLY A 571 27.99 1.66 20.94
C GLY A 571 27.62 2.65 22.03
N ASN A 572 28.47 2.76 23.05
CA ASN A 572 28.49 3.92 23.96
C ASN A 572 28.49 5.25 23.18
#